data_AF-A0A3B9I9S1-F1
#
_entry.id   AF-A0A3B9I9S1-F1
#
_cell.length_a   1.000
_cell.length_b   1.000
_cell.length_c   1.000
_cell.angle_alpha   90.00
_cell.angle_beta   90.00
_cell.angle_gamma   90.00
#
_symmetry.space_group_name_H-M   'P 1'
#
loop_
_entity.id
_entity.type
_entity.pdbx_description
1 polymer ?
#
loop_
_entity_poly.entity_id
_entity_poly.type
_entity_poly.pdbx_seq_one_letter_code
_entity_poly.pdbx_strand_id
1 'polypeptide(L)'
;YESEYINNKIFIEFVALIIRNRVYNLLKEEVLKGGKIPRFMTVSSVLNELDKIEMIKGNDDKYHLKYTVTEIQERLLNMFGLSKQEIWRKSLELSDKLAQIDVRNSI
;
A
#
# COMPACT_ATOMS: atom_id res chain seq x y z
N TYR A 1 13.64 -1.80 28.67
CA TYR A 1 13.84 -0.83 27.58
C TYR A 1 14.64 -1.41 26.42
N GLU A 2 15.90 -1.83 26.60
CA GLU A 2 16.72 -2.35 25.47
C GLU A 2 16.18 -3.67 24.88
N SER A 3 15.76 -4.62 25.74
CA SER A 3 15.12 -5.87 25.30
C SER A 3 13.78 -5.65 24.58
N GLU A 4 12.97 -4.69 25.03
CA GLU A 4 11.70 -4.35 24.40
C GLU A 4 11.89 -3.70 23.02
N TYR A 5 12.87 -2.79 22.90
CA TYR A 5 13.27 -2.21 21.63
C TYR A 5 13.73 -3.27 20.63
N ILE A 6 14.56 -4.23 21.07
CA ILE A 6 15.04 -5.34 20.23
C ILE A 6 13.87 -6.22 19.78
N ASN A 7 12.97 -6.58 20.70
CA ASN A 7 11.81 -7.41 20.37
C ASN A 7 10.89 -6.72 19.35
N ASN A 8 10.65 -5.41 19.51
CA ASN A 8 9.87 -4.63 18.56
C ASN A 8 10.54 -4.58 17.17
N LYS A 9 11.86 -4.40 17.13
CA LYS A 9 12.63 -4.40 15.87
C LYS A 9 12.52 -5.75 15.15
N ILE A 10 12.74 -6.85 15.87
CA ILE A 10 12.63 -8.21 15.32
C ILE A 10 11.22 -8.46 14.80
N PHE A 11 10.19 -8.03 15.54
CA PHE A 11 8.80 -8.18 15.13
C PHE A 11 8.50 -7.42 13.83
N ILE A 12 8.94 -6.16 13.72
CA ILE A 12 8.77 -5.36 12.50
C ILE A 12 9.50 -6.02 11.31
N GLU A 13 10.74 -6.47 11.51
CA GLU A 13 11.51 -7.16 10.47
C GLU A 13 10.83 -8.46 10.02
N PHE A 14 10.26 -9.22 10.95
CA PHE A 14 9.52 -10.44 10.66
C PHE A 14 8.25 -10.16 9.83
N VAL A 15 7.47 -9.15 10.20
CA VAL A 15 6.28 -8.73 9.44
C VAL A 15 6.68 -8.24 8.04
N ALA A 16 7.74 -7.44 7.94
CA ALA A 16 8.26 -6.97 6.65
C ALA A 16 8.71 -8.14 5.75
N LEU A 17 9.32 -9.17 6.33
CA LEU A 17 9.73 -10.37 5.61
C LEU A 17 8.52 -11.16 5.08
N ILE A 18 7.45 -11.30 5.86
CA ILE A 18 6.20 -11.95 5.42
C ILE A 18 5.58 -11.19 4.25
N ILE A 19 5.47 -9.87 4.36
CA ILE A 19 4.91 -9.03 3.28
C ILE A 19 5.76 -9.18 2.02
N ARG A 20 7.09 -9.08 2.14
CA ARG A 20 8.03 -9.25 1.02
C ARG A 20 7.92 -10.62 0.37
N ASN A 21 7.77 -11.69 1.16
CA ASN A 21 7.60 -13.05 0.64
C ASN A 21 6.28 -13.20 -0.13
N ARG A 22 5.18 -12.63 0.38
CA ARG A 22 3.89 -12.62 -0.32
C ARG A 22 3.96 -11.87 -1.64
N VAL A 23 4.57 -10.68 -1.67
CA VAL A 23 4.78 -9.91 -2.92
C VAL A 23 5.59 -10.73 -3.91
N TYR A 24 6.67 -11.38 -3.46
CA TYR A 24 7.48 -12.25 -4.31
C TYR A 24 6.68 -13.39 -4.94
N ASN A 25 5.85 -14.09 -4.16
CA ASN A 25 5.06 -15.21 -4.68
C ASN A 25 4.02 -14.75 -5.70
N LEU A 26 3.33 -13.63 -5.45
CA LEU A 26 2.38 -13.06 -6.41
C LEU A 26 3.06 -12.64 -7.72
N LEU A 27 4.25 -12.03 -7.63
CA LEU A 27 5.04 -11.71 -8.82
C LEU A 27 5.42 -12.99 -9.57
N LYS A 28 5.88 -14.02 -8.87
CA LYS A 28 6.27 -15.30 -9.46
C LYS A 28 5.10 -15.98 -10.16
N GLU A 29 3.94 -16.05 -9.55
CA GLU A 29 2.73 -16.61 -10.15
C GLU A 29 2.37 -15.90 -11.45
N GLU A 30 2.52 -14.58 -11.49
CA GLU A 30 2.20 -13.80 -12.68
C GLU A 30 3.22 -13.94 -13.81
N VAL A 31 4.48 -14.28 -13.50
CA VAL A 31 5.45 -14.76 -14.51
C VAL A 31 4.95 -16.08 -15.10
N LEU A 32 4.56 -17.01 -14.23
CA LEU A 32 4.23 -18.37 -14.61
C LEU A 32 2.96 -18.47 -15.47
N LYS A 33 2.01 -17.54 -15.33
CA LYS A 33 0.80 -17.45 -16.18
C LYS A 33 1.07 -16.96 -17.60
N GLY A 34 2.33 -16.88 -18.04
CA GLY A 34 2.70 -16.46 -19.39
C GLY A 34 2.76 -14.94 -19.58
N GLY A 35 2.70 -14.18 -18.48
CA GLY A 35 2.94 -12.75 -18.52
C GLY A 35 4.39 -12.44 -18.87
N LYS A 36 4.63 -11.55 -19.84
CA LYS A 36 5.92 -10.84 -19.90
C LYS A 36 6.01 -10.00 -18.63
N ILE A 37 6.81 -10.45 -17.68
CA ILE A 37 7.20 -9.64 -16.55
C ILE A 37 8.23 -8.65 -17.08
N PRO A 38 7.92 -7.34 -17.10
CA PRO A 38 8.91 -6.36 -17.48
C PRO A 38 10.08 -6.44 -16.50
N ARG A 39 11.32 -6.22 -16.95
CA ARG A 39 12.54 -6.32 -16.11
C ARG A 39 12.51 -5.45 -14.83
N PHE A 40 11.56 -4.52 -14.73
CA PHE A 40 11.33 -3.70 -13.56
C PHE A 40 10.45 -4.32 -12.47
N MET A 41 9.86 -5.52 -12.63
CA MET A 41 8.97 -6.12 -11.61
C MET A 41 9.73 -6.90 -10.53
N THR A 42 10.67 -6.23 -9.84
CA THR A 42 11.26 -6.74 -8.60
C THR A 42 10.38 -6.38 -7.41
N VAL A 43 10.51 -7.10 -6.29
CA VAL A 43 9.74 -6.77 -5.07
C VAL A 43 9.96 -5.31 -4.66
N SER A 44 11.21 -4.82 -4.72
CA SER A 44 11.53 -3.42 -4.40
C SER A 44 10.86 -2.43 -5.34
N SER A 45 10.87 -2.69 -6.65
CA SER A 45 10.24 -1.78 -7.61
C SER A 45 8.73 -1.77 -7.50
N VAL A 46 8.11 -2.91 -7.16
CA VAL A 46 6.66 -3.00 -6.95
C VAL A 46 6.26 -2.20 -5.72
N LEU A 47 6.98 -2.35 -4.61
CA LEU A 47 6.75 -1.55 -3.42
C LEU A 47 6.91 -0.05 -3.71
N ASN A 48 8.00 0.35 -4.38
CA ASN A 48 8.21 1.74 -4.77
C ASN A 48 7.12 2.32 -5.69
N GLU A 49 6.50 1.50 -6.54
CA GLU A 49 5.41 1.95 -7.42
C GLU A 49 4.09 2.09 -6.67
N LEU A 50 3.81 1.18 -5.72
CA LEU A 50 2.64 1.24 -4.86
C LEU A 50 2.74 2.36 -3.81
N ASP A 51 3.94 2.65 -3.31
CA ASP A 51 4.21 3.75 -2.36
C ASP A 51 3.84 5.13 -2.94
N LYS A 52 3.82 5.27 -4.27
CA LYS A 52 3.39 6.50 -4.95
C LYS A 52 1.87 6.75 -4.84
N ILE A 53 1.09 5.75 -4.39
CA ILE A 53 -0.33 5.92 -4.10
C ILE A 53 -0.43 6.64 -2.75
N GLU A 54 -0.42 7.96 -2.81
CA GLU A 54 -0.43 8.83 -1.63
C GLU A 54 -1.80 9.50 -1.44
N MET A 55 -2.16 9.77 -0.19
CA MET A 55 -3.26 10.66 0.15
C MET A 55 -2.73 11.97 0.73
N ILE A 56 -3.33 13.11 0.35
CA ILE A 56 -2.98 14.44 0.82
C ILE A 56 -4.22 15.13 1.42
N LYS A 57 -4.01 15.96 2.45
CA LYS A 57 -5.07 16.78 3.03
C LYS A 57 -5.35 17.96 2.10
N GLY A 58 -6.59 18.06 1.61
CA GLY A 58 -7.06 19.14 0.77
C GLY A 58 -7.46 20.38 1.58
N ASN A 59 -7.80 21.45 0.87
CA ASN A 59 -8.30 22.69 1.47
C ASN A 59 -9.69 22.54 2.11
N ASP A 60 -10.37 21.42 1.84
CA ASP A 60 -11.65 21.04 2.44
C ASP A 60 -11.47 20.23 3.74
N ASP A 61 -10.25 20.21 4.30
CA ASP A 61 -9.84 19.45 5.48
C ASP A 61 -10.04 17.93 5.37
N LYS A 62 -10.27 17.41 4.16
CA LYS A 62 -10.40 15.98 3.89
C LYS A 62 -9.15 15.44 3.22
N TYR A 63 -8.91 14.14 3.40
CA TYR A 63 -7.80 13.47 2.76
C TYR A 63 -8.26 12.87 1.42
N HIS A 64 -7.56 13.22 0.35
CA HIS A 64 -7.86 12.74 -1.01
C HIS A 64 -6.66 12.02 -1.58
N LEU A 65 -6.88 11.07 -2.50
CA LEU A 65 -5.79 10.54 -3.31
C LEU A 65 -5.11 11.69 -4.06
N LYS A 66 -3.80 11.82 -3.90
CA LYS A 66 -2.98 12.88 -4.51
C LYS A 66 -3.06 12.82 -6.03
N TYR A 67 -3.03 11.61 -6.56
CA TYR A 67 -3.17 11.32 -7.98
C TYR A 67 -4.12 10.14 -8.19
N THR A 68 -4.67 10.05 -9.40
CA THR A 68 -5.43 8.87 -9.81
C THR A 68 -4.50 7.67 -9.96
N VAL A 69 -4.96 6.49 -9.54
CA VAL A 69 -4.24 5.22 -9.73
C VAL A 69 -3.95 5.00 -11.23
N THR A 70 -2.67 4.83 -11.56
CA THR A 70 -2.18 4.60 -12.93
C THR A 70 -2.48 3.17 -13.39
N GLU A 71 -2.39 2.88 -14.70
CA GLU A 71 -2.58 1.52 -15.22
C GLU A 71 -1.56 0.52 -14.66
N ILE A 72 -0.30 0.96 -14.45
CA ILE A 72 0.74 0.13 -13.86
C ILE A 72 0.38 -0.19 -12.41
N GLN A 73 -0.04 0.81 -11.64
CA GLN A 73 -0.48 0.61 -10.25
C GLN A 73 -1.72 -0.28 -10.18
N GLU A 74 -2.71 -0.07 -11.05
CA GLU A 74 -3.91 -0.91 -11.12
C GLU A 74 -3.57 -2.36 -11.46
N ARG A 75 -2.65 -2.60 -12.41
CA ARG A 75 -2.17 -3.94 -12.70
C ARG A 75 -1.49 -4.58 -11.49
N LEU A 76 -0.66 -3.84 -10.77
CA LEU A 76 0.00 -4.33 -9.55
C LEU A 76 -1.02 -4.65 -8.46
N LEU A 77 -1.96 -3.75 -8.21
CA LEU A 77 -3.04 -3.94 -7.24
C LEU A 77 -3.90 -5.17 -7.58
N ASN A 78 -4.21 -5.38 -8.86
CA ASN A 78 -4.96 -6.55 -9.31
C ASN A 78 -4.24 -7.87 -8.99
N MET A 79 -2.90 -7.89 -8.98
CA MET A 79 -2.13 -9.07 -8.53
C MET A 79 -2.38 -9.37 -7.04
N PHE A 80 -2.71 -8.37 -6.23
CA PHE A 80 -3.13 -8.54 -4.85
C PHE A 80 -4.64 -8.76 -4.68
N GLY A 81 -5.40 -8.84 -5.79
CA GLY A 81 -6.86 -8.94 -5.78
C GLY A 81 -7.55 -7.63 -5.41
N LEU A 82 -6.92 -6.49 -5.67
CA LEU A 82 -7.46 -5.16 -5.40
C LEU A 82 -7.68 -4.40 -6.71
N SER A 83 -8.90 -3.91 -6.93
CA SER A 83 -9.23 -3.03 -8.05
C SER A 83 -8.98 -1.56 -7.71
N LYS A 84 -8.84 -0.73 -8.75
CA LYS A 84 -8.77 0.73 -8.61
C LYS A 84 -9.98 1.32 -7.89
N GLN A 85 -11.18 0.79 -8.15
CA GLN A 85 -12.43 1.21 -7.52
C GLN A 85 -12.42 0.90 -6.01
N GLU A 86 -11.88 -0.26 -5.62
CA GLU A 86 -11.71 -0.60 -4.20
C GLU A 86 -10.73 0.31 -3.50
N ILE A 87 -9.62 0.68 -4.15
CA ILE A 87 -8.67 1.65 -3.58
C ILE A 87 -9.33 3.00 -3.36
N TRP A 88 -10.09 3.49 -4.34
CA TRP A 88 -10.83 4.75 -4.20
C TRP A 88 -11.88 4.69 -3.08
N ARG A 89 -12.66 3.61 -2.99
CA ARG A 89 -13.63 3.42 -1.90
C ARG A 89 -12.94 3.41 -0.54
N LYS A 90 -11.83 2.67 -0.42
CA LYS A 90 -11.04 2.59 0.82
C LYS A 90 -10.43 3.94 1.19
N SER A 91 -10.02 4.75 0.22
CA SER A 91 -9.48 6.09 0.50
C SER A 91 -10.56 7.03 1.05
N LEU A 92 -11.79 6.94 0.54
CA LEU A 92 -12.92 7.70 1.11
C LEU A 92 -13.20 7.28 2.55
N GLU A 93 -13.31 5.98 2.80
CA GLU A 93 -13.54 5.45 4.17
C GLU A 93 -12.43 5.86 5.14
N LEU A 94 -11.17 5.88 4.66
CA LEU A 94 -10.04 6.32 5.45
C LEU A 94 -10.11 7.84 5.74
N SER A 95 -10.47 8.65 4.75
CA SER A 95 -10.66 10.09 4.94
C SER A 95 -11.72 10.38 5.99
N ASP A 96 -12.86 9.70 5.94
CA ASP A 96 -13.94 9.89 6.91
C ASP A 96 -13.51 9.52 8.34
N LYS A 97 -12.72 8.44 8.49
CA LYS A 97 -12.14 8.05 9.78
C LYS A 97 -11.14 9.06 10.30
N LEU A 98 -10.28 9.59 9.43
CA LEU A 98 -9.30 10.62 9.79
C LEU A 98 -10.00 11.91 10.23
N ALA A 99 -11.06 12.32 9.53
CA ALA A 99 -11.86 13.48 9.92
C ALA A 99 -12.47 13.32 11.32
N GLN A 100 -12.97 12.12 11.67
CA GLN A 100 -13.50 11.86 13.02
C GLN A 100 -12.43 11.96 14.11
N ILE A 101 -11.20 11.53 13.82
CA ILE A 101 -10.07 11.63 14.76
C ILE A 101 -9.65 13.08 14.95
N ASP A 102 -9.55 13.86 13.87
CA ASP A 102 -9.21 15.29 13.94
C ASP A 102 -10.22 16.08 14.78
N VAL A 103 -11.52 15.78 14.63
CA VAL A 103 -12.57 16.39 15.46
C VAL A 103 -12.40 16.02 16.93
N ARG A 104 -12.15 14.73 17.23
CA ARG A 104 -11.95 14.27 18.62
C ARG A 104 -10.76 14.93 19.30
N ASN A 105 -9.68 15.21 18.56
CA ASN A 105 -8.49 15.86 19.11
C ASN A 105 -8.65 17.38 19.28
N SER A 106 -9.73 17.96 18.75
CA SER A 106 -10.05 19.39 18.84
C SER A 106 -11.02 19.73 19.98
N ILE A 107 -11.47 18.73 20.75
CA ILE A 107 -12.37 18.82 21.91
C ILE A 107 -11.58 18.43 23.16
#